data_AF-H2B0D2-F1
#
_entry.id   AF-H2B0D2-F1
#
_cell.length_a   1.000
_cell.length_b   1.000
_cell.length_c   1.000
_cell.angle_alpha   90.00
_cell.angle_beta   90.00
_cell.angle_gamma   90.00
#
_symmetry.space_group_name_H-M   'P 1'
#
loop_
_entity.id
_entity.type
_entity.pdbx_description
1 polymer ?
#
loop_
_entity_poly.entity_id
_entity_poly.type
_entity_poly.pdbx_seq_one_letter_code
_entity_poly.pdbx_strand_id
1 'polypeptide(L)'
;MKQSLVRLAEFYKPSIRFVGGPHKFPAEVQPNLPHPCTPDTNLLPGSDLCLPASEYLSKVKPFVVVPYRNSQVGTSLTERYKFVDRSLKDNEVASVNDLPLKFHLKPIEESEIDLINSGGAY
;
A
#
# COMPACT_ATOMS: atom_id res chain seq x y z
N MET A 1 31.37 -28.81 -4.62
CA MET A 1 31.28 -27.69 -5.59
C MET A 1 30.24 -26.69 -5.09
N LYS A 2 30.64 -25.48 -4.67
CA LYS A 2 29.69 -24.46 -4.21
C LYS A 2 29.05 -23.81 -5.44
N GLN A 3 27.74 -23.96 -5.59
CA GLN A 3 26.99 -23.26 -6.64
C GLN A 3 26.95 -21.77 -6.28
N SER A 4 27.31 -20.90 -7.22
CA SER A 4 27.26 -19.45 -7.01
C SER A 4 25.81 -18.96 -6.96
N LEU A 5 25.55 -17.90 -6.19
CA LEU A 5 24.21 -17.28 -6.06
C LEU A 5 23.61 -16.89 -7.42
N VAL A 6 24.47 -16.50 -8.38
CA VAL A 6 24.08 -16.18 -9.76
C VAL A 6 23.45 -17.40 -10.46
N ARG A 7 24.06 -18.58 -10.29
CA ARG A 7 23.59 -19.83 -10.91
C ARG A 7 22.27 -20.31 -10.31
N LEU A 8 22.03 -19.99 -9.04
CA LEU A 8 20.78 -20.28 -8.34
C LEU A 8 19.67 -19.32 -8.82
N ALA A 9 19.97 -18.02 -8.97
CA ALA A 9 19.02 -17.04 -9.49
C ALA A 9 18.58 -17.33 -10.95
N GLU A 10 19.48 -17.82 -11.79
CA GLU A 10 19.14 -18.26 -13.15
C GLU A 10 18.19 -19.47 -13.16
N PHE A 11 18.34 -20.39 -12.21
CA PHE A 11 17.50 -21.59 -12.12
C PHE A 11 16.04 -21.27 -11.74
N TYR A 12 15.83 -20.24 -10.90
CA TYR A 12 14.50 -19.82 -10.46
C TYR A 12 13.90 -18.70 -11.30
N LYS A 13 14.52 -18.30 -12.42
CA LYS A 13 13.94 -17.31 -13.31
C LYS A 13 12.73 -17.94 -14.02
N PRO A 14 11.49 -17.51 -13.74
CA PRO A 14 10.33 -18.06 -14.42
C PRO A 14 10.42 -17.73 -15.91
N SER A 15 10.55 -18.75 -16.75
CA SER A 15 10.49 -18.61 -18.20
C SER A 15 9.03 -18.64 -18.64
N ILE A 16 8.54 -17.56 -19.24
CA ILE A 16 7.24 -17.59 -19.92
C ILE A 16 7.39 -18.48 -21.15
N ARG A 17 6.70 -19.62 -21.15
CA ARG A 17 6.60 -20.51 -22.30
C ARG A 17 5.28 -20.24 -23.00
N PHE A 18 5.35 -19.66 -24.19
CA PHE A 18 4.16 -19.48 -25.01
C PHE A 18 3.75 -20.83 -25.60
N VAL A 19 2.58 -21.33 -25.18
CA VAL A 19 1.99 -22.58 -25.68
C VAL A 19 1.10 -22.22 -26.86
N GLY A 20 1.29 -22.85 -28.02
CA GLY A 20 0.44 -22.62 -29.21
C GLY A 20 1.14 -22.09 -30.47
N GLY A 21 2.47 -22.07 -30.51
CA GLY A 21 3.25 -21.63 -31.69
C GLY A 21 3.54 -20.13 -31.69
N PRO A 22 4.21 -19.61 -32.73
CA PRO A 22 4.56 -18.19 -32.80
C PRO A 22 3.29 -17.33 -32.83
N HIS A 23 3.20 -16.36 -31.90
CA HIS A 23 2.12 -15.37 -31.92
C HIS A 23 2.12 -14.64 -33.27
N LYS A 24 0.99 -14.67 -33.97
CA LYS A 24 0.81 -13.90 -35.19
C LYS A 24 0.71 -12.43 -34.80
N PHE A 25 1.79 -11.69 -34.99
CA PHE A 25 1.71 -10.24 -34.97
C PHE A 25 0.97 -9.80 -36.23
N PRO A 26 -0.03 -8.90 -36.14
CA PRO A 26 -0.61 -8.31 -37.32
C PRO A 26 0.50 -7.58 -38.11
N ALA A 27 0.53 -7.75 -39.43
CA ALA A 27 1.55 -7.15 -40.29
C ALA A 27 1.47 -5.60 -40.27
N GLU A 28 0.28 -5.07 -39.99
CA GLU A 28 0.06 -3.65 -39.74
C GLU A 28 -0.12 -3.44 -38.25
N VAL A 29 0.83 -2.72 -37.65
CA VAL A 29 0.66 -2.14 -36.33
C VAL A 29 -0.47 -1.13 -36.45
N GLN A 30 -1.59 -1.36 -35.75
CA GLN A 30 -2.69 -0.41 -35.75
C GLN A 30 -2.16 0.97 -35.36
N PRO A 31 -2.60 2.05 -36.03
CA PRO A 31 -2.17 3.39 -35.66
C PRO A 31 -2.52 3.63 -34.20
N ASN A 32 -1.56 4.16 -33.42
CA ASN A 32 -1.80 4.58 -32.04
C ASN A 32 -2.82 5.73 -32.07
N LEU A 33 -4.09 5.38 -31.95
CA LEU A 33 -5.18 6.34 -31.86
C LEU A 33 -5.28 6.81 -30.42
N PRO A 34 -5.49 8.12 -30.18
CA PRO A 34 -5.75 8.62 -28.85
C PRO A 34 -7.09 8.10 -28.35
N HIS A 35 -7.19 7.90 -27.04
CA HIS A 35 -8.44 7.51 -26.42
C HIS A 35 -9.51 8.61 -26.63
N PRO A 36 -10.80 8.28 -26.82
CA PRO A 36 -11.85 9.28 -27.02
C PRO A 36 -12.03 10.26 -25.85
N CYS A 37 -11.57 9.91 -24.65
CA CYS A 37 -11.56 10.80 -23.48
C CYS A 37 -10.27 11.62 -23.32
N THR A 38 -9.35 11.55 -24.28
CA THR A 38 -8.17 12.43 -24.26
C THR A 38 -8.62 13.85 -24.62
N PRO A 39 -8.28 14.87 -23.82
CA PRO A 39 -8.76 16.23 -24.04
C PRO A 39 -8.29 16.81 -25.38
N ASP A 40 -7.09 16.42 -25.83
CA ASP A 40 -6.52 16.82 -27.11
C ASP A 40 -6.36 15.61 -28.05
N THR A 41 -6.77 15.78 -29.29
CA THR A 41 -6.72 14.74 -30.34
C THR A 41 -5.31 14.36 -30.77
N ASN A 42 -4.27 15.09 -30.35
CA ASN A 42 -2.88 14.82 -30.70
C ASN A 42 -2.01 14.42 -29.50
N LEU A 43 -2.60 14.20 -28.32
CA LEU A 43 -1.85 13.79 -27.13
C LEU A 43 -1.55 12.28 -27.18
N LEU A 44 -0.53 11.95 -27.96
CA LEU A 44 0.05 10.61 -28.06
C LEU A 44 1.37 10.55 -27.31
N PRO A 45 1.80 9.37 -26.82
CA PRO A 45 3.12 9.22 -26.21
C PRO A 45 4.22 9.71 -27.17
N GLY A 46 5.01 10.70 -26.76
CA GLY A 46 6.09 11.29 -27.57
C GLY A 46 5.66 12.37 -28.56
N SER A 47 4.41 12.82 -28.50
CA SER A 47 3.93 14.01 -29.24
C SER A 47 4.52 15.31 -28.68
N ASP A 48 4.46 16.39 -29.46
CA ASP A 48 4.97 17.72 -29.06
C ASP A 48 4.24 18.31 -27.83
N LEU A 49 3.04 17.82 -27.53
CA LEU A 49 2.25 18.20 -26.35
C LEU A 49 2.71 17.46 -25.08
N CYS A 50 3.50 16.40 -25.20
CA CYS A 50 4.03 15.68 -24.06
C CYS A 50 5.28 16.38 -23.50
N LEU A 51 5.29 16.64 -22.19
CA LEU A 51 6.48 17.10 -21.50
C LEU A 51 7.55 15.99 -21.50
N PRO A 52 8.83 16.32 -21.77
CA PRO A 52 9.90 15.36 -21.64
C PRO A 52 10.06 14.93 -20.18
N ALA A 53 10.34 13.63 -19.97
CA ALA A 53 10.42 13.06 -18.63
C ALA A 53 11.43 13.78 -17.73
N SER A 54 12.55 14.24 -18.29
CA SER A 54 13.57 15.01 -17.58
C SER A 54 13.04 16.32 -17.02
N GLU A 55 12.24 17.06 -17.80
CA GLU A 55 11.67 18.33 -17.38
C GLU A 55 10.60 18.13 -16.31
N TYR A 56 9.75 17.11 -16.45
CA TYR A 56 8.79 16.75 -15.41
C TYR A 56 9.49 16.42 -14.09
N LEU A 57 10.49 15.53 -14.13
CA LEU A 57 11.22 15.09 -12.94
C LEU A 57 11.96 16.22 -12.23
N SER A 58 12.43 17.23 -12.96
CA SER A 58 13.08 18.41 -12.37
C SER A 58 12.14 19.26 -11.50
N LYS A 59 10.83 19.20 -11.76
CA LYS A 59 9.79 19.98 -11.06
C LYS A 59 9.13 19.17 -9.93
N VAL A 60 9.33 17.85 -9.88
CA VAL A 60 8.78 17.00 -8.83
C VAL A 60 9.57 17.23 -7.54
N LYS A 61 8.90 17.82 -6.54
CA LYS A 61 9.46 17.87 -5.18
C LYS A 61 9.54 16.45 -4.61
N PRO A 62 10.62 16.11 -3.89
CA PRO A 62 10.70 14.81 -3.24
C PRO A 62 9.52 14.68 -2.26
N PHE A 63 8.92 13.49 -2.25
CA PHE A 63 7.90 13.16 -1.26
C PHE A 63 8.55 13.12 0.13
N VAL A 64 8.21 14.09 0.98
CA VAL A 64 8.68 14.14 2.36
C VAL A 64 7.51 13.78 3.27
N VAL A 65 7.65 12.69 4.00
CA VAL A 65 6.72 12.32 5.07
C VAL A 65 6.94 13.30 6.22
N VAL A 66 6.11 14.32 6.31
CA VAL A 66 6.09 15.21 7.46
C VAL A 66 5.11 14.61 8.48
N PRO A 67 5.53 14.38 9.74
CA PRO A 67 4.61 13.93 10.77
C PRO A 67 3.51 14.98 10.94
N TYR A 68 2.27 14.56 10.71
CA TYR A 68 1.11 15.44 10.84
C TYR A 68 0.89 15.77 12.32
N ARG A 69 1.16 17.02 12.71
CA ARG A 69 0.78 17.56 14.01
C ARG A 69 -0.51 18.38 13.82
N ASN A 70 -1.63 17.80 14.22
CA ASN A 70 -2.88 18.54 14.35
C ASN A 70 -2.67 19.69 15.36
N SER A 71 -2.79 20.94 14.93
CA SER A 71 -2.83 22.08 15.88
C SER A 71 -4.14 22.11 16.70
N GLN A 72 -5.12 21.29 16.33
CA GLN A 72 -6.46 21.22 16.92
C GLN A 72 -6.68 19.88 17.66
N VAL A 73 -5.62 19.26 18.21
CA VAL A 73 -5.80 18.11 19.12
C VAL A 73 -6.33 18.65 20.46
N GLY A 74 -7.65 18.66 20.61
CA GLY A 74 -8.27 19.00 21.91
C GLY A 74 -9.69 19.56 21.86
N THR A 75 -10.26 19.86 20.69
CA THR A 75 -11.64 20.37 20.62
C THR A 75 -12.64 19.23 20.74
N SER A 76 -12.75 18.69 21.95
CA SER A 76 -13.85 17.84 22.38
C SER A 76 -15.17 18.61 22.21
N LEU A 77 -16.15 18.00 21.52
CA LEU A 77 -17.52 18.51 21.36
C LEU A 77 -18.29 18.63 22.69
N THR A 78 -17.71 18.17 23.81
CA THR A 78 -18.25 18.34 25.15
C THR A 78 -17.16 18.90 26.08
N GLU A 79 -17.43 20.03 26.74
CA GLU A 79 -16.50 20.73 27.65
C GLU A 79 -16.03 19.91 28.87
N ARG A 80 -16.52 18.66 29.04
CA ARG A 80 -16.23 17.83 30.21
C ARG A 80 -14.79 17.30 30.26
N TYR A 81 -14.12 17.14 29.12
CA TYR A 81 -12.77 16.60 29.07
C TYR A 81 -11.85 17.49 28.20
N LYS A 82 -10.76 17.97 28.80
CA LYS A 82 -9.70 18.71 28.11
C LYS A 82 -8.51 17.78 27.93
N PHE A 83 -8.12 17.53 26.68
CA PHE A 83 -6.88 16.84 26.38
C PHE A 83 -5.69 17.73 26.78
N VAL A 84 -4.70 17.16 27.47
CA VAL A 84 -3.45 17.83 27.82
C VAL A 84 -2.32 17.01 27.24
N ASP A 85 -1.59 17.59 26.29
CA ASP A 85 -0.40 16.98 25.71
C ASP A 85 0.76 17.03 26.73
N ARG A 86 0.89 15.97 27.52
CA ARG A 86 1.93 15.81 28.54
C ARG A 86 2.55 14.43 28.42
N SER A 87 3.78 14.29 28.92
CA SER A 87 4.39 12.97 29.08
C SER A 87 3.59 12.08 30.04
N LEU A 88 3.68 10.78 29.80
CA LEU A 88 3.15 9.75 30.70
C LEU A 88 3.82 9.88 32.07
N LYS A 89 3.03 9.76 33.13
CA LYS A 89 3.50 9.69 34.52
C LYS A 89 3.86 8.25 34.90
N ASP A 90 4.46 8.09 36.07
CA ASP A 90 4.74 6.79 36.64
C ASP A 90 3.45 5.95 36.78
N ASN A 91 3.47 4.73 36.24
CA ASN A 91 2.34 3.79 36.13
C ASN A 91 1.26 4.15 35.09
N GLU A 92 1.48 5.15 34.23
CA GLU A 92 0.68 5.34 33.02
C GLU A 92 1.34 4.60 31.85
N VAL A 93 0.53 3.96 31.02
CA VAL A 93 1.02 3.23 29.83
C VAL A 93 0.42 3.81 28.55
N ALA A 94 1.19 3.75 27.47
CA ALA A 94 0.79 4.29 26.17
C ALA A 94 -0.14 3.34 25.41
N SER A 95 0.03 2.03 25.62
CA SER A 95 -0.72 0.98 24.92
C SER A 95 -1.36 0.01 25.91
N VAL A 96 -2.47 -0.58 25.49
CA VAL A 96 -3.12 -1.68 26.23
C VAL A 96 -2.18 -2.87 26.39
N ASN A 97 -1.27 -3.10 25.43
CA ASN A 97 -0.31 -4.20 25.48
C ASN A 97 0.78 -4.03 26.56
N ASP A 98 0.98 -2.80 27.02
CA ASP A 98 1.95 -2.48 28.08
C ASP A 98 1.32 -2.65 29.47
N LEU A 99 0.01 -2.95 29.54
CA LEU A 99 -0.66 -3.23 30.81
C LEU A 99 -0.22 -4.60 31.37
N PRO A 100 -0.37 -4.82 32.67
CA PRO A 100 -0.30 -6.16 33.23
C PRO A 100 -1.31 -7.11 32.56
N LEU A 101 -0.91 -8.35 32.31
CA LEU A 101 -1.70 -9.39 31.63
C LEU A 101 -3.13 -9.59 32.19
N LYS A 102 -3.33 -9.32 33.49
CA LYS A 102 -4.65 -9.38 34.13
C LYS A 102 -5.67 -8.37 33.57
N PHE A 103 -5.20 -7.32 32.91
CA PHE A 103 -6.01 -6.29 32.25
C PHE A 103 -6.09 -6.49 30.74
N HIS A 104 -5.38 -7.48 30.19
CA HIS A 104 -5.50 -7.82 28.79
C HIS A 104 -6.81 -8.58 28.59
N LEU A 105 -7.43 -8.37 27.42
CA LEU A 105 -8.52 -9.21 26.98
C LEU A 105 -8.01 -10.64 26.84
N LYS A 106 -8.75 -11.60 27.42
CA LYS A 106 -8.46 -13.01 27.22
C LYS A 106 -8.61 -13.33 25.73
N PRO A 107 -7.67 -14.08 25.13
CA PRO A 107 -7.88 -14.66 23.81
C PRO A 107 -9.16 -15.49 23.79
N ILE A 108 -9.84 -15.51 22.65
CA ILE A 108 -11.03 -16.36 22.45
C ILE A 108 -10.55 -17.82 22.44
N GLU A 109 -11.18 -18.68 23.24
CA GLU A 109 -10.87 -20.11 23.27
C GLU A 109 -11.30 -20.78 21.95
N GLU A 110 -10.63 -21.83 21.50
CA GLU A 110 -10.96 -22.50 20.22
C GLU A 110 -12.43 -22.97 20.16
N SER A 111 -12.97 -23.45 21.29
CA SER A 111 -14.38 -23.84 21.39
C SER A 111 -15.35 -22.66 21.23
N GLU A 112 -14.96 -21.46 21.65
CA GLU A 112 -15.76 -20.24 21.45
C GLU A 112 -15.67 -19.78 19.99
N ILE A 113 -14.50 -19.92 19.36
CA ILE A 113 -14.33 -19.64 17.92
C ILE A 113 -15.25 -20.52 17.09
N ASP A 114 -15.29 -21.82 17.38
CA ASP A 114 -16.15 -22.77 16.68
C ASP A 114 -17.64 -22.46 16.88
N LEU A 115 -18.05 -22.09 18.10
CA LEU A 115 -19.42 -21.70 18.41
C LEU A 115 -19.85 -20.40 17.69
N ILE A 116 -18.95 -19.42 17.60
CA ILE A 116 -19.18 -18.17 16.88
C ILE A 116 -19.30 -18.46 15.38
N ASN A 117 -18.40 -19.29 14.84
CA ASN A 117 -18.38 -19.64 13.42
C ASN A 117 -19.57 -20.51 12.99
N SER A 118 -20.09 -21.36 13.90
CA SER A 118 -21.28 -22.18 13.65
C SER A 118 -22.60 -21.40 13.79
N GLY A 119 -22.54 -20.12 14.15
CA GLY A 119 -23.73 -19.29 14.37
C GLY A 119 -24.56 -19.72 15.59
N GLY A 120 -23.91 -20.32 16.60
CA GLY A 120 -24.61 -20.83 17.79
C GLY A 120 -25.34 -22.16 17.57
N ALA A 121 -25.13 -22.83 16.44
CA ALA A 121 -25.61 -24.19 16.23
C ALA A 121 -24.71 -25.17 17.00
N TYR A 122 -25.29 -25.84 17.99
CA TYR A 122 -24.71 -26.94 18.77
C TYR A 122 -25.32 -28.27 18.33
#